data_AF-A0A9R1BP78-F1
#
_entry.id   AF-A0A9R1BP78-F1
#
_cell.length_a   1.000
_cell.length_b   1.000
_cell.length_c   1.000
_cell.angle_alpha   90.00
_cell.angle_beta   90.00
_cell.angle_gamma   90.00
#
_symmetry.space_group_name_H-M   'P 1'
#
loop_
_entity.id
_entity.type
_entity.pdbx_description
1 polymer ?
#
loop_
_entity_poly.entity_id
_entity_poly.type
_entity_poly.pdbx_seq_one_letter_code
_entity_poly.pdbx_strand_id
1 'polypeptide(L)'
;MRENDAKAFVRVWKVMEMCYKILGEGKLVTQRELFYKLLSDSPKYFSCQRHVNQTIQDVVSLLRCTRQSLGIMASSRGALIGRLVLHEPEEEHIDCSILGPSGHAITGDLNQLSRLNLSSDARYLIVVEKDAIFQRLAEDRLYNQIPCILITAKGYPDIATRFILHRLSQTFPNMPIFALVD
;
A
#
# COMPACT_ATOMS: atom_id res chain seq x y z
N MET A 1 36.77 10.42 12.82
CA MET A 1 35.43 10.22 12.22
C MET A 1 34.92 11.58 11.81
N ARG A 2 34.53 11.80 10.55
CA ARG A 2 34.04 13.14 10.13
C ARG A 2 32.69 13.37 10.84
N GLU A 3 32.38 14.60 11.20
CA GLU A 3 31.15 14.93 11.97
C GLU A 3 29.87 14.41 11.27
N ASN A 4 29.88 14.35 9.95
CA ASN A 4 28.78 13.80 9.14
C ASN A 4 28.62 12.28 9.29
N ASP A 5 29.72 11.53 9.46
CA ASP A 5 29.69 10.08 9.66
C ASP A 5 29.07 9.73 11.02
N ALA A 6 29.38 10.54 12.05
CA ALA A 6 28.79 10.40 13.38
C ALA A 6 27.26 10.57 13.34
N LYS A 7 26.78 11.58 12.62
CA LYS A 7 25.33 11.85 12.47
C LYS A 7 24.62 10.72 11.72
N ALA A 8 25.23 10.16 10.68
CA ALA A 8 24.68 9.03 9.93
C ALA A 8 24.53 7.79 10.83
N PHE A 9 25.56 7.46 11.62
CA PHE A 9 25.50 6.34 12.56
C PHE A 9 24.39 6.49 13.61
N VAL A 10 24.25 7.69 14.20
CA VAL A 10 23.18 7.96 15.18
C VAL A 10 21.79 7.83 14.56
N ARG A 11 21.62 8.25 13.29
CA ARG A 11 20.34 8.11 12.58
C ARG A 11 19.94 6.65 12.44
N VAL A 12 20.87 5.78 12.05
CA VAL A 12 20.61 4.32 11.91
C VAL A 12 20.09 3.76 13.23
N TRP A 13 20.77 4.05 14.34
CA TRP A 13 20.34 3.60 15.66
C TRP A 13 18.95 4.13 16.03
N LYS A 14 18.68 5.41 15.77
CA LYS A 14 17.37 6.04 16.05
C LYS A 14 16.24 5.45 15.22
N VAL A 15 16.46 5.15 13.94
CA VAL A 15 15.47 4.46 13.12
C VAL A 15 15.23 3.05 13.64
N MET A 16 16.27 2.29 13.98
CA MET A 16 16.13 0.95 14.56
C MET A 16 15.37 0.98 15.89
N GLU A 17 15.70 1.90 16.79
CA GLU A 17 15.00 2.10 18.08
C GLU A 17 13.50 2.37 17.86
N MET A 18 13.18 3.26 16.91
CA MET A 18 11.79 3.60 16.60
C MET A 18 11.04 2.41 15.97
N CYS A 19 11.66 1.70 15.03
CA CYS A 19 11.09 0.48 14.45
C CYS A 19 10.84 -0.60 15.50
N TYR A 20 11.79 -0.80 16.43
CA TYR A 20 11.63 -1.75 17.54
C TYR A 20 10.42 -1.40 18.42
N LYS A 21 10.23 -0.12 18.77
CA LYS A 21 9.06 0.34 19.53
C LYS A 21 7.76 0.08 18.77
N ILE A 22 7.71 0.44 17.49
CA ILE A 22 6.52 0.25 16.63
C ILE A 22 6.13 -1.24 16.55
N LEU A 23 7.11 -2.11 16.32
CA LEU A 23 6.90 -3.55 16.26
C LEU A 23 6.51 -4.14 17.61
N GLY A 24 7.09 -3.67 18.71
CA GLY A 24 6.74 -4.08 20.07
C GLY A 24 5.29 -3.73 20.45
N GLU A 25 4.73 -2.69 19.84
CA GLU A 25 3.31 -2.32 19.98
C GLU A 25 2.38 -3.07 18.99
N GLY A 26 2.93 -3.91 18.09
CA GLY A 26 2.16 -4.58 17.05
C GLY A 26 1.59 -3.63 15.99
N LYS A 27 2.19 -2.45 15.80
CA LYS A 27 1.69 -1.42 14.88
C LYS A 27 2.50 -1.38 13.58
N LEU A 28 1.90 -0.75 12.58
CA LEU A 28 2.54 -0.40 11.31
C LEU A 28 2.48 1.11 11.11
N VAL A 29 3.46 1.66 10.40
CA VAL A 29 3.49 3.10 10.05
C VAL A 29 3.88 3.31 8.60
N THR A 30 3.42 4.42 8.02
CA THR A 30 3.97 4.87 6.72
C THR A 30 5.34 5.54 6.89
N GLN A 31 6.10 5.67 5.80
CA GLN A 31 7.37 6.41 5.82
C GLN A 31 7.21 7.88 6.25
N ARG A 32 6.06 8.50 5.97
CA ARG A 32 5.76 9.88 6.38
C ARG A 32 5.48 9.96 7.87
N GLU A 33 4.68 9.04 8.42
CA GLU A 33 4.44 8.96 9.86
C GLU A 33 5.73 8.70 10.62
N LEU A 34 6.57 7.76 10.15
CA LEU A 34 7.88 7.51 10.73
C LEU A 34 8.75 8.78 10.72
N PHE A 35 8.69 9.57 9.64
CA PHE A 35 9.36 10.86 9.59
C PHE A 35 8.85 11.83 10.65
N TYR A 36 7.54 12.01 10.82
CA TYR A 36 7.02 12.90 11.85
C TYR A 36 7.36 12.44 13.27
N LYS A 37 7.33 11.13 13.54
CA LYS A 37 7.77 10.56 14.83
C LYS A 37 9.24 10.88 15.11
N LEU A 38 10.12 10.68 14.12
CA LEU A 38 11.56 10.95 14.25
C LEU A 38 11.90 12.44 14.28
N LEU A 39 11.15 13.27 13.56
CA LEU A 39 11.26 14.73 13.61
C LEU A 39 10.91 15.23 15.02
N SER A 40 9.90 14.63 15.67
CA SER A 40 9.52 14.97 17.04
C SER A 40 10.51 14.45 18.08
N ASP A 41 10.96 13.20 17.98
CA ASP A 41 11.87 12.57 18.95
C ASP A 41 13.31 13.11 18.85
N SER A 42 13.76 13.34 17.62
CA SER A 42 15.17 13.56 17.28
C SER A 42 15.36 14.62 16.18
N PRO A 43 14.83 15.85 16.34
CA PRO A 43 14.81 16.89 15.29
C PRO A 43 16.21 17.28 14.79
N LYS A 44 17.21 17.25 15.68
CA LYS A 44 18.61 17.53 15.35
C LYS A 44 19.17 16.59 14.27
N TYR A 45 18.65 15.36 14.21
CA TYR A 45 19.11 14.35 13.26
C TYR A 45 18.20 14.23 12.04
N PHE A 46 16.89 14.48 12.20
CA PHE A 46 15.89 14.28 11.14
C PHE A 46 15.17 15.58 10.78
N SER A 47 15.84 16.47 10.06
CA SER A 47 15.25 17.73 9.60
C SER A 47 14.44 17.65 8.31
N CYS A 48 14.52 16.54 7.56
CA CYS A 48 13.78 16.36 6.30
C CYS A 48 13.53 14.88 5.99
N GLN A 49 12.50 14.62 5.17
CA GLN A 49 12.09 13.26 4.77
C GLN A 49 13.25 12.48 4.12
N ARG A 50 14.14 13.16 3.38
CA ARG A 50 15.28 12.52 2.71
C ARG A 50 16.18 11.78 3.71
N HIS A 51 16.44 12.38 4.87
CA HIS A 51 17.27 11.75 5.91
C HIS A 51 16.64 10.45 6.41
N VAL A 52 15.34 10.45 6.65
CA VAL A 52 14.61 9.24 7.09
C VAL A 52 14.61 8.19 5.99
N ASN A 53 14.29 8.56 4.75
CA ASN A 53 14.24 7.63 3.62
C ASN A 53 15.59 6.94 3.34
N GLN A 54 16.69 7.70 3.39
CA GLN A 54 18.05 7.17 3.25
C GLN A 54 18.39 6.23 4.41
N THR A 55 18.14 6.66 5.64
CA THR A 55 18.43 5.84 6.83
C THR A 55 17.61 4.54 6.84
N ILE A 56 16.35 4.56 6.37
CA ILE A 56 15.56 3.34 6.17
C ILE A 56 16.27 2.41 5.17
N GLN A 57 16.81 2.91 4.05
CA GLN A 57 17.56 2.05 3.12
C GLN A 57 18.80 1.46 3.77
N ASP A 58 19.52 2.25 4.58
CA ASP A 58 20.71 1.79 5.29
C ASP A 58 20.35 0.66 6.27
N VAL A 59 19.29 0.83 7.06
CA VAL A 59 18.80 -0.19 8.01
C VAL A 59 18.32 -1.45 7.29
N VAL A 60 17.54 -1.30 6.23
CA VAL A 60 17.08 -2.42 5.37
C VAL A 60 18.27 -3.20 4.82
N SER A 61 19.29 -2.49 4.33
CA SER A 61 20.51 -3.10 3.77
C SER A 61 21.35 -3.78 4.84
N LEU A 62 21.51 -3.14 6.00
CA LEU A 62 22.27 -3.66 7.13
C LEU A 62 21.64 -4.93 7.72
N LEU A 63 20.32 -4.93 7.90
CA LEU A 63 19.59 -6.07 8.47
C LEU A 63 19.17 -7.11 7.42
N ARG A 64 19.34 -6.83 6.12
CA ARG A 64 18.91 -7.69 5.01
C ARG A 64 17.44 -8.11 5.12
N CYS A 65 16.58 -7.17 5.51
CA CYS A 65 15.15 -7.40 5.67
C CYS A 65 14.35 -6.45 4.78
N THR A 66 13.03 -6.65 4.68
CA THR A 66 12.16 -5.73 3.95
C THR A 66 11.75 -4.54 4.83
N ARG A 67 11.27 -3.46 4.22
CA ARG A 67 10.69 -2.33 4.98
C ARG A 67 9.52 -2.77 5.85
N GLN A 68 8.70 -3.71 5.37
CA GLN A 68 7.58 -4.25 6.14
C GLN A 68 8.04 -5.03 7.37
N SER A 69 9.15 -5.75 7.27
CA SER A 69 9.77 -6.42 8.44
C SER A 69 10.19 -5.43 9.54
N LEU A 70 10.33 -4.14 9.21
CA LEU A 70 10.63 -3.05 10.15
C LEU A 70 9.37 -2.32 10.65
N GLY A 71 8.17 -2.82 10.33
CA GLY A 71 6.90 -2.16 10.64
C GLY A 71 6.58 -0.97 9.75
N ILE A 72 7.26 -0.84 8.60
CA ILE A 72 7.07 0.28 7.67
C ILE A 72 6.26 -0.21 6.47
N MET A 73 5.00 0.19 6.41
CA MET A 73 4.07 -0.18 5.34
C MET A 73 4.13 0.79 4.15
N ALA A 74 3.58 0.37 3.01
CA ALA A 74 3.46 1.25 1.85
C ALA A 74 2.42 2.34 2.11
N SER A 75 2.64 3.54 1.58
CA SER A 75 1.54 4.49 1.45
C SER A 75 0.67 4.02 0.28
N SER A 76 -0.59 3.72 0.56
CA SER A 76 -1.57 3.32 -0.44
C SER A 76 -2.61 4.41 -0.63
N ARG A 77 -3.00 4.63 -1.89
CA ARG A 77 -4.08 5.54 -2.27
C ARG A 77 -5.09 4.88 -3.19
N GLY A 78 -4.80 3.66 -3.65
CA GLY A 78 -5.65 2.97 -4.59
C GLY A 78 -6.94 2.45 -3.98
N ALA A 79 -7.89 2.14 -4.86
CA ALA A 79 -9.19 1.60 -4.50
C ALA A 79 -9.64 0.52 -5.49
N LEU A 80 -10.48 -0.38 -5.00
CA LEU A 80 -11.09 -1.49 -5.73
C LEU A 80 -12.61 -1.42 -5.63
N ILE A 81 -13.33 -1.68 -6.71
CA ILE A 81 -14.78 -1.85 -6.66
C ILE A 81 -15.24 -2.80 -7.77
N GLY A 82 -16.36 -3.48 -7.58
CA GLY A 82 -17.00 -4.31 -8.60
C GLY A 82 -17.09 -5.78 -8.18
N ARG A 83 -17.11 -6.68 -9.16
CA ARG A 83 -17.38 -8.12 -8.95
C ARG A 83 -16.17 -8.83 -8.35
N LEU A 84 -15.86 -8.55 -7.09
CA LEU A 84 -14.75 -9.11 -6.33
C LEU A 84 -15.16 -9.26 -4.88
N VAL A 85 -14.91 -10.43 -4.30
CA VAL A 85 -15.06 -10.69 -2.87
C VAL A 85 -13.67 -10.92 -2.29
N LEU A 86 -13.35 -10.14 -1.26
CA LEU A 86 -12.12 -10.27 -0.49
C LEU A 86 -12.42 -11.08 0.76
N HIS A 87 -11.74 -12.21 0.91
CA HIS A 87 -11.85 -13.05 2.09
C HIS A 87 -10.60 -12.84 2.95
N GLU A 88 -10.78 -12.16 4.08
CA GLU A 88 -9.76 -12.07 5.12
C GLU A 88 -9.81 -13.33 6.00
N PRO A 89 -8.67 -13.88 6.46
CA PRO A 89 -8.64 -15.12 7.24
C PRO A 89 -9.40 -15.07 8.58
N GLU A 90 -9.61 -13.86 9.14
CA GLU A 90 -10.15 -13.64 10.48
C GLU A 90 -11.31 -12.64 10.52
N GLU A 91 -11.73 -12.10 9.37
CA GLU A 91 -12.81 -11.10 9.28
C GLU A 91 -13.93 -11.52 8.30
N GLU A 92 -15.01 -10.75 8.34
CA GLU A 92 -16.15 -10.89 7.45
C GLU A 92 -15.73 -10.66 5.99
N HIS A 93 -16.37 -11.38 5.06
CA HIS A 93 -16.05 -11.26 3.64
C HIS A 93 -16.49 -9.90 3.09
N ILE A 94 -15.58 -9.21 2.40
CA ILE A 94 -15.86 -7.89 1.84
C ILE A 94 -16.27 -8.06 0.39
N ASP A 95 -17.57 -7.93 0.11
CA ASP A 95 -18.09 -7.84 -1.24
C ASP A 95 -17.88 -6.41 -1.78
N CYS A 96 -17.01 -6.28 -2.78
CA CYS A 96 -16.66 -5.00 -3.38
C CYS A 96 -17.74 -4.47 -4.33
N SER A 97 -18.81 -5.22 -4.61
CA SER A 97 -19.89 -4.79 -5.52
C SER A 97 -20.96 -3.95 -4.81
N ILE A 98 -21.09 -4.10 -3.50
CA ILE A 98 -22.09 -3.42 -2.65
C ILE A 98 -21.54 -2.16 -1.95
N LEU A 99 -20.27 -1.85 -2.15
CA LEU A 99 -19.63 -0.67 -1.57
C LEU A 99 -20.11 0.62 -2.21
N GLY A 100 -19.92 1.73 -1.51
CA GLY A 100 -20.11 3.07 -2.07
C GLY A 100 -19.12 3.38 -3.20
N PRO A 101 -19.30 4.51 -3.91
CA PRO A 101 -18.52 4.85 -5.10
C PRO A 101 -17.02 5.08 -4.84
N SER A 102 -16.62 5.25 -3.58
CA SER A 102 -15.22 5.28 -3.16
C SER A 102 -14.51 3.93 -3.29
N GLY A 103 -15.26 2.82 -3.36
CA GLY A 103 -14.75 1.46 -3.35
C GLY A 103 -14.09 1.07 -2.03
N HIS A 104 -13.47 -0.12 -2.04
CA HIS A 104 -12.61 -0.63 -0.98
C HIS A 104 -11.21 -0.02 -1.12
N ALA A 105 -10.75 0.66 -0.07
CA ALA A 105 -9.39 1.21 -0.05
C ALA A 105 -8.36 0.07 0.04
N ILE A 106 -7.35 0.10 -0.83
CA ILE A 106 -6.29 -0.91 -0.81
C ILE A 106 -5.40 -0.62 0.40
N THR A 107 -5.21 -1.58 1.30
CA THR A 107 -4.30 -1.43 2.44
C THR A 107 -2.84 -1.29 2.00
N GLY A 108 -2.06 -0.50 2.74
CA GLY A 108 -0.62 -0.36 2.56
C GLY A 108 0.19 -1.56 3.06
N ASP A 109 -0.44 -2.46 3.82
CA ASP A 109 0.19 -3.67 4.33
C ASP A 109 0.16 -4.80 3.30
N LEU A 110 1.29 -5.01 2.62
CA LEU A 110 1.42 -6.09 1.64
C LEU A 110 1.35 -7.49 2.27
N ASN A 111 1.60 -7.65 3.59
CA ASN A 111 1.46 -8.94 4.25
C ASN A 111 -0.02 -9.30 4.35
N GLN A 112 -0.86 -8.36 4.77
CA GLN A 112 -2.31 -8.52 4.73
C GLN A 112 -2.79 -8.82 3.29
N LEU A 113 -2.37 -8.01 2.30
CA LEU A 113 -2.72 -8.25 0.89
C LEU A 113 -2.29 -9.63 0.37
N SER A 114 -1.15 -10.15 0.82
CA SER A 114 -0.64 -11.45 0.39
C SER A 114 -1.49 -12.63 0.90
N ARG A 115 -2.14 -12.44 2.05
CA ARG A 115 -3.00 -13.44 2.71
C ARG A 115 -4.46 -13.35 2.27
N LEU A 116 -4.84 -12.29 1.56
CA LEU A 116 -6.18 -12.16 1.00
C LEU A 116 -6.47 -13.29 0.02
N ASN A 117 -7.58 -13.97 0.26
CA ASN A 117 -8.20 -14.90 -0.66
C ASN A 117 -9.18 -14.11 -1.54
N LEU A 118 -9.05 -14.25 -2.86
CA LEU A 118 -9.79 -13.46 -3.84
C LEU A 118 -10.77 -14.37 -4.58
N SER A 119 -12.05 -14.01 -4.58
CA SER A 119 -13.11 -14.70 -5.33
C SER A 119 -13.80 -13.72 -6.26
N SER A 120 -14.06 -14.12 -7.50
CA SER A 120 -14.64 -13.24 -8.52
C SER A 120 -15.27 -14.05 -9.65
N ASP A 121 -16.38 -13.53 -10.17
CA ASP A 121 -17.01 -13.94 -11.42
C ASP A 121 -16.95 -12.84 -12.49
N ALA A 122 -16.04 -11.86 -12.31
CA ALA A 122 -15.74 -10.85 -13.29
C ALA A 122 -15.11 -11.47 -14.54
N ARG A 123 -15.38 -10.84 -15.69
CA ARG A 123 -14.79 -11.18 -16.98
C ARG A 123 -13.66 -10.24 -17.37
N TYR A 124 -13.57 -9.08 -16.72
CA TYR A 124 -12.64 -8.01 -17.06
C TYR A 124 -12.07 -7.35 -15.81
N LEU A 125 -10.80 -6.98 -15.87
CA LEU A 125 -10.19 -6.06 -14.91
C LEU A 125 -9.88 -4.75 -15.63
N ILE A 126 -10.40 -3.64 -15.12
CA ILE A 126 -10.23 -2.32 -15.72
C ILE A 126 -9.47 -1.42 -14.75
N VAL A 127 -8.25 -1.07 -15.12
CA VAL A 127 -7.41 -0.10 -14.42
C VAL A 127 -7.80 1.30 -14.91
N VAL A 128 -8.25 2.16 -14.00
CA VAL A 128 -8.66 3.54 -14.28
C VAL A 128 -7.67 4.49 -13.61
N GLU A 129 -6.97 5.31 -14.39
CA GLU A 129 -5.95 6.22 -13.84
C GLU A 129 -6.55 7.29 -12.94
N LYS A 130 -7.54 8.03 -13.46
CA LYS A 130 -8.13 9.19 -12.79
C LYS A 130 -9.22 8.76 -11.79
N ASP A 131 -9.06 9.18 -10.54
CA ASP A 131 -10.01 8.91 -9.46
C ASP A 131 -11.44 9.40 -9.80
N ALA A 132 -11.55 10.56 -10.46
CA ALA A 132 -12.85 11.11 -10.87
C ALA A 132 -13.59 10.20 -11.87
N ILE A 133 -12.87 9.59 -12.82
CA ILE A 133 -13.48 8.65 -13.78
C ILE A 133 -13.83 7.34 -13.08
N PHE A 134 -12.94 6.85 -12.19
CA PHE A 134 -13.21 5.67 -11.39
C PHE A 134 -14.49 5.83 -10.57
N GLN A 135 -14.64 6.93 -9.84
CA GLN A 135 -15.82 7.22 -9.03
C GLN A 135 -17.07 7.31 -9.88
N ARG A 136 -17.00 7.95 -11.06
CA ARG A 136 -18.14 8.04 -11.96
C ARG A 136 -18.61 6.67 -12.46
N LEU A 137 -17.69 5.80 -12.86
CA LEU A 137 -18.00 4.43 -13.29
C LEU A 137 -18.53 3.57 -12.13
N ALA A 138 -18.05 3.83 -10.91
CA ALA A 138 -18.51 3.19 -9.69
C ALA A 138 -19.95 3.62 -9.33
N GLU A 139 -20.27 4.91 -9.41
CA GLU A 139 -21.63 5.46 -9.22
C GLU A 139 -22.63 4.84 -10.19
N ASP A 140 -22.26 4.75 -11.47
CA ASP A 140 -23.07 4.14 -12.52
C ASP A 140 -23.11 2.60 -12.43
N ARG A 141 -22.40 2.02 -11.45
CA ARG A 141 -22.24 0.58 -11.21
C ARG A 141 -21.93 -0.19 -12.49
N LEU A 142 -20.91 0.26 -13.23
CA LEU A 142 -20.50 -0.33 -14.51
C LEU A 142 -20.35 -1.86 -14.42
N TYR A 143 -19.87 -2.35 -13.28
CA TYR A 143 -19.66 -3.77 -12.97
C TYR A 143 -20.94 -4.64 -13.00
N ASN A 144 -22.13 -4.02 -12.96
CA ASN A 144 -23.41 -4.70 -13.15
C ASN A 144 -23.78 -4.86 -14.64
N GLN A 145 -23.34 -3.93 -15.49
CA GLN A 145 -23.61 -3.95 -16.93
C GLN A 145 -22.56 -4.78 -17.67
N ILE A 146 -21.30 -4.61 -17.25
CA ILE A 146 -20.13 -5.32 -17.77
C ILE A 146 -19.50 -6.02 -16.57
N PRO A 147 -19.50 -7.36 -16.49
CA PRO A 147 -18.95 -8.08 -15.34
C PRO A 147 -17.46 -7.77 -15.15
N CYS A 148 -17.13 -6.80 -14.31
CA CYS A 148 -15.76 -6.30 -14.18
C CYS A 148 -15.37 -5.94 -12.75
N ILE A 149 -14.06 -5.88 -12.54
CA ILE A 149 -13.40 -5.26 -11.40
C ILE A 149 -12.80 -3.95 -11.88
N LEU A 150 -13.10 -2.86 -11.19
CA LEU A 150 -12.45 -1.57 -11.38
C LEU A 150 -11.36 -1.42 -10.32
N ILE A 151 -10.19 -0.96 -10.74
CA ILE A 151 -9.09 -0.58 -9.85
C ILE A 151 -8.57 0.79 -10.23
N THR A 152 -8.27 1.64 -9.25
CA THR A 152 -7.56 2.90 -9.48
C THR A 152 -6.39 3.02 -8.52
N ALA A 153 -5.33 3.69 -8.96
CA ALA A 153 -4.23 4.13 -8.10
C ALA A 153 -4.20 5.65 -7.89
N LYS A 154 -5.22 6.36 -8.40
CA LYS A 154 -5.34 7.82 -8.36
C LYS A 154 -4.13 8.53 -8.97
N GLY A 155 -3.79 8.17 -10.21
CA GLY A 155 -2.57 8.57 -10.92
C GLY A 155 -1.50 7.49 -10.90
N TYR A 156 -0.23 7.89 -10.67
CA TYR A 156 0.90 6.94 -10.70
C TYR A 156 0.75 5.83 -9.65
N PRO A 157 0.87 4.55 -10.04
CA PRO A 157 0.48 3.46 -9.18
C PRO A 157 1.46 3.21 -8.04
N ASP A 158 0.93 3.20 -6.81
CA ASP A 158 1.70 2.85 -5.62
C ASP A 158 1.98 1.33 -5.52
N ILE A 159 2.90 0.96 -4.62
CA ILE A 159 3.37 -0.42 -4.48
C ILE A 159 2.21 -1.36 -4.10
N ALA A 160 1.29 -0.93 -3.23
CA ALA A 160 0.19 -1.75 -2.78
C ALA A 160 -0.80 -2.03 -3.92
N THR A 161 -1.12 -1.01 -4.71
CA THR A 161 -2.01 -1.12 -5.88
C THR A 161 -1.41 -2.03 -6.95
N ARG A 162 -0.10 -1.91 -7.21
CA ARG A 162 0.61 -2.81 -8.12
C ARG A 162 0.63 -4.25 -7.61
N PHE A 163 0.82 -4.42 -6.30
CA PHE A 163 0.86 -5.73 -5.66
C PHE A 163 -0.49 -6.45 -5.80
N ILE A 164 -1.60 -5.78 -5.48
CA ILE A 164 -2.93 -6.40 -5.60
C ILE A 164 -3.32 -6.64 -7.07
N LEU A 165 -2.95 -5.74 -7.98
CA LEU A 165 -3.17 -5.95 -9.42
C LEU A 165 -2.43 -7.19 -9.93
N HIS A 166 -1.17 -7.37 -9.50
CA HIS A 166 -0.40 -8.57 -9.81
C HIS A 166 -1.03 -9.82 -9.19
N ARG A 167 -1.50 -9.76 -7.94
CA ARG A 167 -2.22 -10.88 -7.31
C ARG A 167 -3.47 -11.25 -8.09
N LEU A 168 -4.29 -10.28 -8.48
CA LEU A 168 -5.49 -10.51 -9.29
C LEU A 168 -5.15 -11.17 -10.63
N SER A 169 -4.05 -10.77 -11.29
CA SER A 169 -3.63 -11.38 -12.55
C SER A 169 -3.12 -12.81 -12.38
N GLN A 170 -2.47 -13.13 -11.26
CA GLN A 170 -2.06 -14.50 -10.95
C GLN A 170 -3.25 -15.39 -10.54
N THR A 171 -4.20 -14.86 -9.76
CA THR A 171 -5.37 -15.62 -9.32
C THR A 171 -6.36 -15.87 -10.46
N PHE A 172 -6.51 -14.92 -11.38
CA PHE A 172 -7.45 -14.99 -12.51
C PHE A 172 -6.71 -14.83 -13.85
N PRO A 173 -5.90 -15.83 -14.27
CA PRO A 173 -5.01 -15.71 -15.43
C PRO A 173 -5.74 -15.51 -16.76
N ASN A 174 -7.02 -15.91 -16.84
CA ASN A 174 -7.85 -15.77 -18.03
C ASN A 174 -8.66 -14.46 -18.06
N MET A 175 -8.57 -13.62 -17.02
CA MET A 175 -9.26 -12.34 -16.96
C MET A 175 -8.40 -11.25 -17.62
N PRO A 176 -8.77 -10.75 -18.81
CA PRO A 176 -8.02 -9.69 -19.47
C PRO A 176 -8.00 -8.40 -18.63
N ILE A 177 -6.84 -7.74 -18.65
CA ILE A 177 -6.59 -6.47 -17.99
C ILE A 177 -6.59 -5.35 -19.04
N PHE A 178 -7.48 -4.38 -18.87
CA PHE A 178 -7.55 -3.16 -19.68
C PHE A 178 -7.14 -1.97 -18.84
N ALA A 179 -6.52 -0.96 -19.47
CA ALA A 179 -6.15 0.28 -18.82
C ALA A 179 -6.81 1.46 -19.55
N LEU A 180 -7.51 2.30 -18.77
CA LEU A 180 -8.06 3.57 -19.18
C LEU A 180 -7.19 4.68 -18.59
N VAL A 181 -6.29 5.19 -19.43
CA VAL A 181 -5.27 6.19 -19.13
C VAL A 181 -5.38 7.32 -20.15
N ASP A 182 -4.87 8.50 -19.80
CA ASP A 182 -4.70 9.62 -20.73
C ASP A 182 -3.39 9.53 -21.53
#